data_AF-A0A7M2WXZ6-F1
#
_entry.id   AF-A0A7M2WXZ6-F1
#
_cell.length_a   1.000
_cell.length_b   1.000
_cell.length_c   1.000
_cell.angle_alpha   90.00
_cell.angle_beta   90.00
_cell.angle_gamma   90.00
#
_symmetry.space_group_name_H-M   'P 1'
#
loop_
_entity.id
_entity.type
_entity.pdbx_description
1 polymer ?
#
loop_
_entity_poly.entity_id
_entity_poly.type
_entity_poly.pdbx_seq_one_letter_code
_entity_poly.pdbx_strand_id
1 'polypeptide(L)'
;MVAMSFGGIFFLVLLVIGVIALTMLIFGSIVLVKVVRLISRGIAGLLGMPDPRLSMRSQAASLRCPRSRCHAENHTTAKFCRRCGMGMNALAQRHPTEVRRTAMSWNRYSDPNRIRAIQPTGGLSDNQQA
;
A
#
# COMPACT_ATOMS: atom_id res chain seq x y z
N MET A 1 -18.25 -37.30 -52.08
CA MET A 1 -18.56 -37.71 -50.70
C MET A 1 -17.25 -37.70 -49.94
N VAL A 2 -17.06 -36.71 -49.07
CA VAL A 2 -15.77 -36.41 -48.45
C VAL A 2 -15.53 -37.45 -47.36
N ALA A 3 -14.57 -38.35 -47.56
CA ALA A 3 -14.03 -39.17 -46.49
C ALA A 3 -13.27 -38.24 -45.54
N MET A 4 -13.98 -37.62 -44.60
CA MET A 4 -13.35 -36.99 -43.45
C MET A 4 -12.68 -38.12 -42.66
N SER A 5 -11.38 -38.28 -42.84
CA SER A 5 -10.56 -39.27 -42.17
C SER A 5 -10.85 -39.25 -40.67
N PHE A 6 -11.25 -40.39 -40.09
CA PHE A 6 -11.57 -40.53 -38.67
C PHE A 6 -10.52 -39.89 -37.74
N GLY A 7 -9.24 -39.91 -38.14
CA GLY A 7 -8.15 -39.25 -37.41
C GLY A 7 -8.31 -37.72 -37.30
N GLY A 8 -8.84 -37.06 -38.33
CA GLY A 8 -9.07 -35.60 -38.31
C GLY A 8 -10.18 -35.21 -37.32
N ILE A 9 -11.25 -36.01 -37.26
CA ILE A 9 -12.36 -35.80 -36.30
C ILE A 9 -11.85 -35.98 -34.87
N PHE A 10 -11.08 -37.04 -34.61
CA PHE A 10 -10.52 -37.30 -33.28
C PHE A 10 -9.59 -36.17 -32.82
N PHE A 11 -8.70 -35.70 -33.70
CA PHE A 11 -7.82 -34.58 -33.38
C PHE A 11 -8.59 -33.29 -33.05
N LEU A 12 -9.64 -32.99 -33.83
CA LEU A 12 -10.49 -31.82 -33.58
C LEU A 12 -11.19 -31.90 -32.22
N VAL A 13 -11.72 -33.07 -31.86
CA VAL A 13 -12.36 -33.29 -30.55
C VAL A 13 -11.36 -33.09 -29.41
N LEU A 14 -10.16 -33.67 -29.50
CA LEU A 14 -9.12 -33.48 -28.49
C LEU A 14 -8.70 -32.01 -28.35
N LEU A 15 -8.57 -31.30 -29.45
CA LEU A 15 -8.25 -29.87 -29.45
C LEU A 15 -9.33 -29.08 -28.70
N VAL A 16 -10.60 -29.34 -29.00
CA VAL A 16 -11.73 -28.67 -28.33
C VAL A 16 -11.73 -28.94 -26.83
N ILE A 17 -11.55 -30.21 -26.42
CA ILE A 17 -11.47 -30.58 -25.00
C ILE A 17 -10.29 -29.88 -24.33
N GLY A 18 -9.13 -29.84 -24.98
CA GLY A 18 -7.93 -29.17 -24.47
C GLY A 18 -8.16 -27.67 -24.24
N VAL A 19 -8.80 -26.98 -25.18
CA VAL A 19 -9.13 -25.55 -25.05
C VAL A 19 -10.13 -25.33 -23.90
N ILE A 20 -11.16 -26.18 -23.79
CA ILE A 20 -12.13 -26.09 -22.68
C ILE A 20 -11.44 -26.30 -21.33
N ALA A 21 -10.58 -27.32 -21.20
CA ALA A 21 -9.84 -27.57 -19.97
C ALA A 21 -8.92 -26.39 -19.60
N LEU A 22 -8.21 -25.83 -20.58
CA LEU A 22 -7.32 -24.69 -20.37
C LEU A 22 -8.08 -23.45 -19.93
N THR A 23 -9.20 -23.13 -20.58
CA THR A 23 -10.03 -21.98 -20.21
C THR A 23 -10.59 -22.15 -18.80
N MET A 24 -11.07 -23.34 -18.44
CA MET A 24 -11.56 -23.63 -17.08
C MET A 24 -10.47 -23.43 -16.02
N LEU A 25 -9.22 -23.83 -16.28
CA LEU A 25 -8.10 -23.60 -15.36
C LEU A 25 -7.77 -22.11 -15.20
N ILE A 26 -7.73 -21.36 -16.30
CA ILE A 26 -7.45 -19.93 -16.27
C ILE A 26 -8.55 -19.19 -15.51
N PHE A 27 -9.82 -19.40 -15.88
CA PHE A 27 -10.94 -18.76 -15.21
C PHE A 27 -11.06 -19.19 -13.75
N GLY A 28 -10.91 -20.49 -13.47
CA GLY A 28 -10.93 -21.04 -12.12
C GLY A 28 -9.88 -20.39 -11.21
N SER A 29 -8.64 -20.24 -11.70
CA SER A 29 -7.57 -19.60 -10.91
C SER A 29 -7.85 -18.12 -10.61
N ILE A 30 -8.40 -17.37 -11.58
CA ILE A 30 -8.77 -15.96 -11.39
C ILE A 30 -9.88 -15.84 -10.34
N VAL A 31 -10.93 -16.65 -10.47
CA VAL A 31 -12.06 -16.66 -9.51
C VAL A 31 -11.56 -17.04 -8.13
N LEU A 32 -10.73 -18.08 -8.01
CA LEU A 32 -10.15 -18.50 -6.74
C LEU A 32 -9.37 -17.35 -6.06
N VAL A 33 -8.52 -16.63 -6.80
CA VAL A 33 -7.78 -15.48 -6.27
C VAL A 33 -8.72 -14.36 -5.80
N LYS A 34 -9.81 -14.09 -6.54
CA LYS A 34 -10.80 -13.08 -6.15
C LYS A 34 -11.54 -13.49 -4.88
N VAL A 35 -11.95 -14.74 -4.77
CA VAL A 35 -12.64 -15.30 -3.60
C VAL A 35 -11.73 -15.29 -2.38
N VAL A 36 -10.50 -15.82 -2.48
CA VAL A 36 -9.52 -15.81 -1.39
C VAL A 36 -9.24 -14.37 -0.93
N ARG A 37 -9.12 -13.43 -1.86
CA ARG A 37 -8.91 -12.01 -1.53
C ARG A 37 -10.12 -11.35 -0.86
N LEU A 38 -11.33 -11.80 -1.18
CA LEU A 38 -12.56 -11.33 -0.54
C LEU A 38 -12.69 -11.88 0.87
N ILE A 39 -12.41 -13.18 1.05
CA ILE A 39 -12.39 -13.85 2.34
C ILE A 39 -11.33 -13.22 3.25
N SER A 40 -10.11 -13.01 2.75
CA SER A 40 -9.04 -12.41 3.56
C SER A 40 -9.39 -10.99 4.04
N ARG A 41 -10.11 -10.21 3.23
CA ARG A 41 -10.66 -8.90 3.64
C ARG A 41 -11.73 -9.04 4.71
N GLY A 42 -12.64 -10.00 4.58
CA GLY A 42 -13.68 -10.26 5.57
C GLY A 42 -13.09 -10.66 6.93
N ILE A 43 -12.14 -11.60 6.92
CA ILE A 43 -11.48 -12.09 8.14
C ILE A 43 -10.59 -11.00 8.78
N ALA A 44 -9.85 -10.22 7.98
CA ALA A 44 -9.03 -9.12 8.51
C ALA A 44 -9.88 -8.04 9.20
N GLY A 45 -11.06 -7.72 8.63
CA GLY A 45 -12.02 -6.81 9.26
C GLY A 45 -12.57 -7.34 10.59
N LEU A 46 -12.73 -8.66 10.72
CA LEU A 46 -13.22 -9.29 11.95
C LEU A 46 -12.15 -9.38 13.04
N LEU A 47 -10.88 -9.60 12.67
CA LEU A 47 -9.75 -9.69 13.61
C LEU A 47 -9.12 -8.32 13.95
N GLY A 48 -9.63 -7.22 13.37
CA GLY A 48 -9.10 -5.88 13.60
C GLY A 48 -7.65 -5.69 13.13
N MET A 49 -7.17 -6.54 12.21
CA MET A 49 -5.80 -6.38 11.68
C MET A 49 -5.77 -5.17 10.75
N PRO A 50 -4.91 -4.17 11.02
CA PRO A 50 -4.82 -2.98 10.19
C PRO A 50 -4.31 -3.35 8.79
N ASP A 51 -5.11 -3.05 7.77
CA ASP A 51 -4.78 -3.26 6.36
C ASP A 51 -3.46 -2.55 6.00
N PRO A 52 -2.37 -3.27 5.67
CA PRO A 52 -1.09 -2.64 5.30
C PRO A 52 -1.17 -1.86 3.98
N ARG A 53 -2.27 -2.00 3.23
CA ARG A 53 -2.52 -1.27 1.98
C ARG A 53 -3.20 0.09 2.18
N LEU A 54 -3.75 0.37 3.36
CA LEU A 54 -4.29 1.70 3.67
C LEU A 54 -3.17 2.71 3.96
N SER A 55 -2.04 2.25 4.50
CA SER A 55 -0.90 3.13 4.84
C SER A 55 -0.18 3.75 3.63
N MET A 56 -0.27 3.15 2.42
CA MET A 56 0.35 3.73 1.22
C MET A 56 -0.59 4.63 0.39
N ARG A 57 -1.91 4.59 0.60
CA ARG A 57 -2.86 5.42 -0.16
C ARG A 57 -3.44 6.59 0.63
N SER A 58 -3.30 6.62 1.96
CA SER A 58 -3.76 7.74 2.80
C SER A 58 -2.78 8.91 2.92
N GLN A 59 -1.58 8.82 2.35
CA GLN A 59 -0.68 9.98 2.17
C GLN A 59 -0.89 10.69 0.82
N ALA A 60 -2.10 10.62 0.26
CA ALA A 60 -2.53 11.64 -0.70
C ALA A 60 -2.64 12.97 0.08
N ALA A 61 -1.50 13.64 0.27
CA ALA A 61 -1.37 14.81 1.11
C ALA A 61 -2.46 15.83 0.76
N SER A 62 -3.43 16.00 1.67
CA SER A 62 -4.46 17.01 1.49
C SER A 62 -3.85 18.36 1.81
N LEU A 63 -3.88 19.30 0.87
CA LEU A 63 -3.45 20.68 1.08
C LEU A 63 -4.64 21.53 1.51
N ARG A 64 -4.44 22.33 2.56
CA ARG A 64 -5.45 23.29 3.02
C ARG A 64 -5.36 24.57 2.22
N CYS A 65 -6.50 25.10 1.78
CA CYS A 65 -6.54 26.39 1.11
C CYS A 65 -5.95 27.50 2.00
N PRO A 66 -5.03 28.35 1.50
CA PRO A 66 -4.35 29.38 2.29
C PRO A 66 -5.24 30.59 2.58
N ARG A 67 -6.41 30.69 1.91
CA ARG A 67 -7.37 31.75 2.14
C ARG A 67 -7.97 31.60 3.55
N SER A 68 -7.75 32.62 4.38
CA SER A 68 -8.14 32.70 5.81
C SER A 68 -9.61 32.42 6.11
N ARG A 69 -10.50 32.51 5.12
CA ARG A 69 -11.94 32.23 5.28
C ARG A 69 -12.42 30.95 4.59
N CYS A 70 -11.59 30.29 3.79
CA CYS A 70 -12.01 29.13 3.01
C CYS A 70 -11.57 27.82 3.65
N HIS A 71 -10.26 27.69 3.91
CA HIS A 71 -9.62 26.56 4.59
C HIS A 71 -10.04 25.17 4.11
N ALA A 72 -10.56 25.06 2.89
CA ALA A 72 -11.01 23.81 2.32
C ALA A 72 -9.81 22.91 2.05
N GLU A 73 -9.96 21.64 2.42
CA GLU A 73 -9.03 20.59 2.05
C GLU A 73 -9.18 20.28 0.56
N ASN A 74 -8.05 20.21 -0.14
CA ASN A 74 -7.95 19.91 -1.57
C ASN A 74 -6.86 18.87 -1.78
N HIS A 75 -6.91 18.15 -2.89
CA HIS A 75 -5.88 17.20 -3.28
C HIS A 75 -4.56 17.93 -3.61
N THR A 76 -3.39 17.32 -3.36
CA THR A 76 -2.06 17.91 -3.71
C THR A 76 -1.96 18.36 -5.16
N THR A 77 -2.67 17.69 -6.06
CA THR A 77 -2.65 17.94 -7.52
C THR A 77 -3.72 18.94 -7.98
N ALA A 78 -4.53 19.50 -7.07
CA ALA A 78 -5.57 20.44 -7.44
C ALA A 78 -4.96 21.79 -7.85
N LYS A 79 -5.29 22.27 -9.07
CA LYS A 79 -4.89 23.61 -9.55
C LYS A 79 -5.69 24.73 -8.89
N PHE A 80 -6.92 24.44 -8.48
CA PHE A 80 -7.84 25.41 -7.89
C PHE A 80 -8.50 24.84 -6.63
N CYS A 81 -8.81 25.71 -5.68
CA CYS A 81 -9.56 25.35 -4.49
C CYS A 81 -11.02 25.03 -4.87
N ARG A 82 -11.51 23.85 -4.49
CA ARG A 82 -12.88 23.40 -4.76
C ARG A 82 -13.99 24.32 -4.22
N ARG A 83 -13.67 25.13 -3.20
CA ARG A 83 -14.67 25.95 -2.49
C ARG A 83 -14.61 27.44 -2.85
N CYS A 84 -13.43 28.00 -3.09
CA CYS A 84 -13.28 29.43 -3.40
C CYS A 84 -12.66 29.73 -4.76
N GLY A 85 -12.32 28.71 -5.56
CA GLY A 85 -11.74 28.87 -6.89
C GLY A 85 -10.31 29.43 -6.92
N MET A 86 -9.71 29.76 -5.77
CA MET A 86 -8.36 30.31 -5.69
C MET A 86 -7.32 29.33 -6.25
N GLY A 87 -6.39 29.82 -7.07
CA GLY A 87 -5.28 29.04 -7.60
C GLY A 87 -4.37 28.52 -6.48
N MET A 88 -4.10 27.21 -6.47
CA MET A 88 -3.28 26.53 -5.46
C MET A 88 -1.82 26.29 -5.91
N ASN A 89 -1.47 26.80 -7.10
CA ASN A 89 -0.21 26.59 -7.81
C ASN A 89 1.04 26.89 -6.96
N ALA A 90 0.94 27.83 -6.01
CA ALA A 90 2.06 28.26 -5.17
C ALA A 90 2.33 27.32 -3.96
N LEU A 91 1.38 26.46 -3.57
CA LEU A 91 1.53 25.59 -2.39
C LEU A 91 2.09 24.20 -2.71
N ALA A 92 1.78 23.67 -3.90
CA ALA A 92 2.34 22.40 -4.35
C ALA A 92 3.88 22.43 -4.51
N GLN A 93 4.46 23.62 -4.74
CA GLN A 93 5.90 23.82 -4.92
C GLN A 93 6.67 24.12 -3.61
N ARG A 94 6.00 24.56 -2.53
CA ARG A 94 6.68 24.93 -1.27
C ARG A 94 6.91 23.77 -0.29
N HIS A 95 6.34 22.58 -0.54
CA HIS A 95 6.46 21.43 0.36
C HIS A 95 7.19 20.17 -0.15
N PRO A 96 8.15 20.20 -1.10
CA PRO A 96 8.97 19.01 -1.36
C PRO A 96 10.04 18.75 -0.29
N THR A 97 10.36 19.71 0.60
CA THR A 97 11.52 19.62 1.51
C THR A 97 11.20 19.30 2.97
N GLU A 98 9.97 19.50 3.44
CA GLU A 98 9.59 19.19 4.84
C GLU A 98 9.49 17.67 5.08
N VAL A 99 9.06 16.92 4.06
CA VAL A 99 8.97 15.45 4.10
C VAL A 99 10.37 14.81 4.17
N ARG A 100 11.40 15.48 3.64
CA ARG A 100 12.79 14.96 3.69
C ARG A 100 13.41 15.05 5.09
N ARG A 101 13.02 16.05 5.90
CA ARG A 101 13.54 16.18 7.28
C ARG A 101 12.88 15.21 8.25
N THR A 102 11.59 14.94 8.10
CA THR A 102 10.91 13.94 8.94
C THR A 102 11.29 12.51 8.53
N ALA A 103 11.50 12.21 7.24
CA ALA A 103 12.01 10.91 6.82
C ALA A 103 13.44 10.63 7.36
N MET A 104 14.29 11.64 7.51
CA MET A 104 15.62 11.48 8.12
C MET A 104 15.60 11.42 9.66
N SER A 105 14.60 11.98 10.35
CA SER A 105 14.52 11.88 11.81
C SER A 105 14.00 10.53 12.29
N TRP A 106 13.10 9.88 11.54
CA TRP A 106 12.60 8.54 11.88
C TRP A 106 13.67 7.45 11.76
N ASN A 107 14.62 7.58 10.82
CA ASN A 107 15.76 6.67 10.70
C ASN A 107 16.77 6.77 11.86
N ARG A 108 16.68 7.80 12.70
CA ARG A 108 17.56 7.96 13.86
C ARG A 108 17.02 7.26 15.12
N TYR A 109 15.76 6.83 15.11
CA TYR A 109 15.13 6.12 16.23
C TYR A 109 15.19 4.58 16.08
N SER A 110 15.47 4.08 14.88
CA SER A 110 15.52 2.64 14.56
C SER A 110 16.89 2.00 14.74
N ASP A 111 17.86 2.70 15.34
CA ASP A 111 19.19 2.13 15.62
C ASP A 111 19.20 1.43 17.00
N PRO A 112 19.14 0.08 17.05
CA PRO A 112 19.15 -0.68 18.30
C PRO A 112 20.48 -0.54 19.06
N ASN A 113 21.53 -0.01 18.44
CA ASN A 113 22.85 0.12 19.08
C ASN A 113 22.91 1.31 20.05
N ARG A 114 22.01 2.31 19.92
CA ARG A 114 21.96 3.45 20.85
C ARG A 114 21.32 3.12 22.20
N ILE A 115 20.46 2.10 22.26
CA ILE A 115 19.81 1.66 23.50
C ILE A 115 20.85 1.09 24.48
N ARG A 116 21.96 0.51 23.99
CA ARG A 116 23.04 0.00 24.85
C ARG A 116 23.92 1.10 25.47
N ALA A 117 23.94 2.31 24.90
CA ALA A 117 24.78 3.40 25.41
C ALA A 117 24.18 4.13 26.63
N ILE A 118 22.94 3.83 27.02
CA ILE A 118 22.27 4.44 28.18
C ILE A 118 22.17 3.44 29.34
N GLN A 119 22.80 2.27 29.26
CA GLN A 119 22.87 1.38 30.41
C GLN A 119 23.92 1.97 31.37
N PRO A 120 23.52 2.52 32.54
CA PRO A 120 24.49 2.96 33.52
C PRO A 120 25.29 1.72 33.92
N THR A 121 26.54 1.67 33.51
CA THR A 121 27.52 0.76 34.09
C THR A 121 27.66 1.20 35.55
N GLY A 122 26.90 0.56 36.43
CA GLY A 122 27.15 0.57 37.86
C GLY A 122 28.50 -0.07 38.12
N GLY A 123 29.57 0.69 37.87
CA GLY A 123 30.83 0.56 38.60
C GLY A 123 30.59 1.16 39.98
N LEU A 124 30.73 0.37 41.04
CA LEU A 124 32.00 0.06 41.69
C LEU A 124 32.45 1.22 42.58
N SER A 125 32.68 0.84 43.84
CA SER A 125 33.64 1.44 44.75
C SER A 125 33.28 2.75 45.45
N ASP A 126 32.99 2.59 46.75
CA ASP A 126 33.84 3.09 47.83
C ASP A 126 33.08 3.87 48.91
N ASN A 127 33.44 3.52 50.14
CA ASN A 127 33.56 4.34 51.35
C ASN A 127 32.57 4.19 52.51
N GLN A 128 33.25 3.95 53.64
CA GLN A 128 33.03 4.51 54.99
C GLN A 128 32.04 3.78 55.90
N GLN A 129 32.57 2.93 56.79
CA GLN A 129 33.09 3.31 58.12
C GLN A 129 31.96 3.70 59.09
N ALA A 130 31.54 2.71 59.88
CA ALA A 130 31.16 2.84 61.29
C ALA A 130 31.26 1.46 61.95
#